data_AF-A0A7J2Y577-F1
#
_entry.id   AF-A0A7J2Y577-F1
#
_cell.length_a   1.000
_cell.length_b   1.000
_cell.length_c   1.000
_cell.angle_alpha   90.00
_cell.angle_beta   90.00
_cell.angle_gamma   90.00
#
_symmetry.space_group_name_H-M   'P 1'
#
loop_
_entity.id
_entity.type
_entity.pdbx_description
1 polymer ?
#
loop_
_entity_poly.entity_id
_entity_poly.type
_entity_poly.pdbx_seq_one_letter_code
_entity_poly.pdbx_strand_id
1 'polypeptide(L)'
;MAHEGQKLLPHPRPMGTCEIKRFWGPRLPSREDYRRRRKFLAVLRVRVEAACQPTESLAKVMSAVRNLFPDLRFTEVGERVSGVTESLDHLRELIRNQRIRDAIRAQLLQARRGSRTHVYLSKQAAFVKRVNVAEPAPLGNILVEIDSDELMASIDFVAESTVGPMRQEVLPQRTHEKRPSS
;
A
#
# COMPACT_ATOMS: atom_id res chain seq x y z
N MET A 1 10.54 15.90 -62.51
CA MET A 1 10.82 17.26 -62.01
C MET A 1 9.76 17.61 -60.99
N ALA A 2 10.18 18.30 -59.93
CA ALA A 2 9.48 18.58 -58.68
C ALA A 2 8.06 19.15 -58.84
N HIS A 3 7.20 18.99 -57.83
CA HIS A 3 6.94 20.05 -56.85
C HIS A 3 6.09 19.55 -55.67
N GLU A 4 6.56 19.89 -54.48
CA GLU A 4 6.00 19.74 -53.15
C GLU A 4 4.95 20.84 -52.86
N GLY A 5 3.90 20.56 -52.09
CA GLY A 5 2.85 21.56 -51.86
C GLY A 5 1.72 21.20 -50.88
N GLN A 6 2.05 21.23 -49.58
CA GLN A 6 1.27 21.80 -48.45
C GLN A 6 -0.10 21.23 -48.01
N LYS A 7 -0.13 20.94 -46.69
CA LYS A 7 -1.30 20.78 -45.80
C LYS A 7 -2.30 21.92 -45.94
N LEU A 8 -3.60 21.60 -45.86
CA LEU A 8 -4.58 22.49 -45.24
C LEU A 8 -5.62 21.67 -44.46
N LEU A 9 -5.63 21.87 -43.15
CA LEU A 9 -6.70 21.42 -42.25
C LEU A 9 -7.96 22.26 -42.55
N PRO A 10 -9.16 21.68 -42.57
CA PRO A 10 -10.38 22.48 -42.63
C PRO A 10 -10.58 23.25 -41.32
N HIS A 11 -10.74 24.56 -41.49
CA HIS A 11 -11.05 25.59 -40.50
C HIS A 11 -12.29 25.28 -39.63
N PRO A 12 -12.37 25.79 -38.39
CA PRO A 12 -13.60 25.74 -37.61
C PRO A 12 -14.59 26.82 -38.09
N ARG A 13 -15.84 26.42 -38.38
CA ARG A 13 -16.95 27.37 -38.55
C ARG A 13 -17.65 27.61 -37.20
N PRO A 14 -18.06 28.86 -36.88
CA PRO A 14 -18.50 29.23 -35.54
C PRO A 14 -19.99 28.95 -35.28
N MET A 15 -20.24 28.50 -34.04
CA MET A 15 -21.34 28.84 -33.12
C MET A 15 -22.73 29.14 -33.73
N GLY A 16 -23.53 28.08 -33.90
CA GLY A 16 -24.94 28.14 -33.59
C GLY A 16 -25.12 27.72 -32.12
N THR A 17 -25.89 28.49 -31.35
CA THR A 17 -26.17 28.27 -29.93
C THR A 17 -26.65 26.85 -29.68
N CYS A 18 -25.74 26.01 -29.21
CA CYS A 18 -26.02 24.61 -28.93
C CYS A 18 -26.76 24.53 -27.59
N GLU A 19 -28.06 24.27 -27.66
CA GLU A 19 -28.80 23.74 -26.53
C GLU A 19 -28.02 22.56 -25.97
N ILE A 20 -27.49 22.74 -24.75
CA ILE A 20 -26.77 21.70 -24.02
C ILE A 20 -27.80 20.62 -23.68
N LYS A 21 -28.07 19.72 -24.63
CA LYS A 21 -28.70 18.43 -24.36
C LYS A 21 -27.77 17.73 -23.38
N ARG A 22 -28.25 17.62 -22.14
CA ARG A 22 -27.61 16.92 -21.02
C ARG A 22 -27.10 15.56 -21.47
N PHE A 23 -25.82 15.52 -21.84
CA PHE A 23 -25.14 14.30 -22.18
C PHE A 23 -24.91 13.55 -20.87
N TRP A 24 -25.83 12.63 -20.56
CA TRP A 24 -25.65 11.65 -19.49
C TRP A 24 -24.58 10.65 -19.94
N GLY A 25 -23.32 11.08 -19.90
CA GLY A 25 -22.21 10.14 -19.82
C GLY A 25 -22.30 9.37 -18.49
N PRO A 26 -21.82 8.12 -18.41
CA PRO A 26 -21.80 7.39 -17.16
C PRO A 26 -21.06 8.23 -16.11
N ARG A 27 -21.70 8.43 -14.95
CA ARG A 27 -21.13 9.15 -13.80
C ARG A 27 -19.67 8.73 -13.65
N LEU A 28 -18.73 9.67 -13.83
CA LEU A 28 -17.32 9.39 -13.59
C LEU A 28 -17.22 8.79 -12.17
N PRO A 29 -16.63 7.59 -12.03
CA PRO A 29 -16.54 6.94 -10.73
C PRO A 29 -15.85 7.88 -9.74
N SER A 30 -16.44 8.04 -8.55
CA SER A 30 -15.85 8.81 -7.45
C SER A 30 -14.43 8.31 -7.14
N ARG A 31 -13.58 9.13 -6.52
CA ARG A 31 -12.30 8.66 -5.93
C ARG A 31 -12.51 7.44 -5.03
N GLU A 32 -13.67 7.33 -4.37
CA GLU A 32 -14.05 6.18 -3.55
C GLU A 32 -14.44 4.95 -4.38
N ASP A 33 -15.08 5.15 -5.55
CA ASP A 33 -15.38 4.08 -6.50
C ASP A 33 -14.11 3.55 -7.16
N TYR A 34 -13.13 4.42 -7.42
CA TYR A 34 -11.79 4.02 -7.86
C TYR A 34 -11.03 3.23 -6.77
N ARG A 35 -11.11 3.65 -5.49
CA ARG A 35 -10.58 2.88 -4.35
C ARG A 35 -11.25 1.50 -4.23
N ARG A 36 -12.57 1.39 -4.41
CA ARG A 36 -13.28 0.11 -4.35
C ARG A 36 -12.94 -0.81 -5.53
N ARG A 37 -12.82 -0.27 -6.76
CA ARG A 37 -12.45 -1.06 -7.95
C ARG A 37 -10.97 -1.50 -7.96
N ARG A 38 -10.04 -0.68 -7.45
CA ARG A 38 -8.60 -1.04 -7.34
C ARG A 38 -8.30 -2.04 -6.22
N LYS A 39 -9.21 -2.19 -5.25
CA LYS A 39 -9.12 -3.22 -4.20
C LYS A 39 -8.99 -4.65 -4.73
N PHE A 40 -9.33 -4.88 -6.01
CA PHE A 40 -9.29 -6.17 -6.69
C PHE A 40 -8.14 -6.34 -7.70
N LEU A 41 -7.34 -5.31 -7.97
CA LEU A 41 -6.27 -5.37 -9.00
C LEU A 41 -4.85 -5.20 -8.45
N ALA A 42 -4.70 -4.82 -7.19
CA ALA A 42 -3.38 -4.79 -6.56
C ALA A 42 -2.97 -6.22 -6.20
N VAL A 43 -1.97 -6.76 -6.91
CA VAL A 43 -1.34 -8.02 -6.51
C VAL A 43 -0.56 -7.73 -5.23
N LEU A 44 -0.93 -8.40 -4.14
CA LEU A 44 -0.21 -8.34 -2.86
C LEU A 44 0.39 -9.71 -2.59
N ARG A 45 1.71 -9.78 -2.51
CA ARG A 45 2.43 -10.99 -2.14
C ARG A 45 3.28 -10.74 -0.92
N VAL A 46 3.03 -11.52 0.12
CA VAL A 46 3.80 -11.48 1.36
C VAL A 46 4.59 -12.76 1.47
N ARG A 47 5.92 -12.66 1.55
CA ARG A 47 6.81 -13.77 1.83
C ARG A 47 7.27 -13.68 3.27
N VAL A 48 7.18 -14.79 3.99
CA VAL A 48 7.60 -14.88 5.38
C VAL A 48 8.68 -15.95 5.48
N GLU A 49 9.78 -15.63 6.13
CA GLU A 49 10.92 -16.52 6.29
C GLU A 49 11.48 -16.46 7.72
N ALA A 50 11.79 -17.62 8.29
CA ALA A 50 12.43 -17.72 9.59
C ALA A 50 13.39 -18.91 9.61
N ALA A 51 14.63 -18.70 10.05
CA ALA A 51 15.56 -19.80 10.33
C ALA A 51 15.12 -20.55 11.60
N CYS A 52 15.24 -21.88 11.55
CA CYS A 52 15.07 -22.79 12.69
C CYS A 52 16.46 -23.25 13.13
N GLN A 53 16.92 -22.76 14.27
CA GLN A 53 18.21 -23.14 14.82
C GLN A 53 18.19 -24.59 15.34
N PRO A 54 19.34 -25.29 15.44
CA PRO A 54 19.40 -26.67 15.90
C PRO A 54 18.82 -26.90 17.30
N THR A 55 18.86 -25.89 18.17
CA THR A 55 18.32 -25.93 19.54
C THR A 55 16.84 -25.56 19.61
N GLU A 56 16.24 -25.12 18.50
CA GLU A 56 14.86 -24.73 18.42
C GLU A 56 13.97 -25.88 17.94
N SER A 57 12.71 -25.85 18.37
CA SER A 57 11.72 -26.78 17.86
C SER A 57 11.05 -26.17 16.63
N LEU A 58 11.11 -26.90 15.50
CA LEU A 58 10.40 -26.56 14.26
C LEU A 58 8.92 -26.25 14.52
N ALA A 59 8.25 -27.04 15.35
CA ALA A 59 6.85 -26.82 15.70
C ALA A 59 6.61 -25.47 16.39
N LYS A 60 7.55 -25.03 17.26
CA LYS A 60 7.48 -23.72 17.91
C LYS A 60 7.71 -22.58 16.92
N VAL A 61 8.66 -22.73 16.00
CA VAL A 61 8.91 -21.73 14.94
C VAL A 61 7.70 -21.60 14.02
N MET A 62 7.14 -22.71 13.55
CA MET A 62 5.92 -22.70 12.75
C MET A 62 4.74 -22.08 13.51
N SER A 63 4.61 -22.35 14.81
CA SER A 63 3.58 -21.74 15.66
C SER A 63 3.76 -20.23 15.77
N ALA A 64 5.00 -19.75 15.96
CA ALA A 64 5.31 -18.33 16.00
C ALA A 64 4.97 -17.63 14.67
N VAL A 65 5.27 -18.27 13.54
CA VAL A 65 4.91 -17.74 12.22
C VAL A 65 3.39 -17.72 12.02
N ARG A 66 2.68 -18.81 12.36
CA ARG A 66 1.21 -18.88 12.28
C ARG A 66 0.50 -17.87 13.18
N ASN A 67 1.09 -17.56 14.34
CA ASN A 67 0.57 -16.55 15.25
C ASN A 67 0.54 -15.15 14.63
N LEU A 68 1.42 -14.86 13.66
CA LEU A 68 1.42 -13.60 12.93
C LEU A 68 0.62 -13.69 11.62
N PHE A 69 0.67 -14.86 10.96
CA PHE A 69 0.04 -15.11 9.67
C PHE A 69 -0.74 -16.45 9.71
N PRO A 70 -2.00 -16.44 10.18
CA PRO A 70 -2.80 -17.66 10.33
C PRO A 70 -3.02 -18.40 9.01
N ASP A 71 -3.20 -17.65 7.91
CA ASP A 71 -3.49 -18.18 6.57
C ASP A 71 -2.23 -18.46 5.75
N LEU A 72 -1.04 -18.43 6.36
CA LEU A 72 0.22 -18.66 5.66
C LEU A 72 0.28 -20.08 5.10
N ARG A 73 0.58 -20.17 3.80
CA ARG A 73 0.91 -21.44 3.14
C ARG A 73 2.41 -21.67 3.22
N PHE A 74 2.83 -22.67 4.00
CA PHE A 74 4.24 -23.04 4.11
C PHE A 74 4.73 -23.67 2.80
N THR A 75 5.90 -23.23 2.34
CA THR A 75 6.58 -23.71 1.14
C THR A 75 7.85 -24.49 1.48
N GLU A 76 8.50 -24.17 2.60
CA GLU A 76 9.70 -24.85 3.08
C GLU A 76 9.60 -25.04 4.59
N VAL A 77 9.96 -26.23 5.06
CA VAL A 77 9.86 -26.64 6.47
C VAL A 77 11.05 -27.55 6.79
N GLY A 78 11.96 -27.09 7.65
CA GLY A 78 13.17 -27.82 8.06
C GLY A 78 14.11 -26.90 8.83
N GLU A 79 15.34 -26.72 8.35
CA GLU A 79 16.29 -25.72 8.88
C GLU A 79 15.79 -24.28 8.70
N ARG A 80 14.89 -24.08 7.75
CA ARG A 80 14.19 -22.83 7.49
C ARG A 80 12.71 -23.12 7.36
N VAL A 81 11.91 -22.18 7.86
CA VAL A 81 10.47 -22.14 7.67
C VAL A 81 10.18 -20.97 6.75
N SER A 82 9.63 -21.24 5.57
CA SER A 82 9.20 -20.20 4.64
C SER A 82 7.78 -20.42 4.17
N GLY A 83 7.10 -19.35 3.81
CA GLY A 83 5.76 -19.42 3.27
C GLY A 83 5.31 -18.12 2.62
N VAL A 84 4.14 -18.20 2.00
CA VAL A 84 3.51 -17.07 1.32
C VAL A 84 2.08 -16.87 1.80
N THR A 85 1.67 -15.61 1.84
CA THR A 85 0.29 -15.20 2.07
C THR A 85 -0.03 -13.96 1.24
N GLU A 86 -1.31 -13.74 1.02
CA GLU A 86 -1.85 -12.55 0.33
C GLU A 86 -2.62 -11.67 1.30
N SER A 87 -2.70 -12.04 2.59
CA SER A 87 -3.36 -11.27 3.63
C SER A 87 -2.37 -10.70 4.65
N LEU A 88 -2.66 -9.46 5.05
CA LEU A 88 -1.98 -8.74 6.14
C LEU A 88 -2.95 -8.39 7.28
N ASP A 89 -4.18 -8.93 7.26
CA ASP A 89 -5.26 -8.56 8.17
C ASP A 89 -4.89 -8.83 9.64
N HIS A 90 -4.42 -10.04 9.94
CA HIS A 90 -4.08 -10.41 11.30
C HIS A 90 -2.88 -9.63 11.85
N LEU A 91 -1.85 -9.43 11.02
CA LEU A 91 -0.70 -8.61 11.37
C LEU A 91 -1.12 -7.17 11.71
N ARG A 92 -2.01 -6.58 10.90
CA ARG A 92 -2.58 -5.25 11.13
C ARG A 92 -3.33 -5.18 12.47
N GLU A 93 -4.12 -6.19 12.80
CA GLU A 93 -4.82 -6.25 14.09
C GLU A 93 -3.84 -6.25 15.26
N LEU A 94 -2.80 -7.09 15.21
CA LEU A 94 -1.77 -7.16 16.24
C LEU A 94 -1.03 -5.82 16.42
N ILE A 95 -0.69 -5.15 15.32
CA ILE A 95 -0.04 -3.84 15.33
C ILE A 95 -0.93 -2.77 15.98
N ARG A 96 -2.23 -2.76 15.62
CA ARG A 96 -3.22 -1.83 16.19
C ARG A 96 -3.40 -2.06 17.68
N ASN A 97 -3.59 -3.31 18.09
CA ASN A 97 -3.82 -3.68 19.49
C ASN A 97 -2.60 -3.34 20.37
N GLN A 98 -1.40 -3.45 19.83
CA GLN A 98 -0.16 -3.13 20.55
C GLN A 98 0.24 -1.65 20.47
N ARG A 99 -0.46 -0.82 19.69
CA ARG A 99 -0.15 0.62 19.50
C ARG A 99 1.28 0.87 18.97
N ILE A 100 1.82 -0.03 18.16
CA ILE A 100 3.19 0.04 17.60
C ILE A 100 3.23 0.46 16.13
N ARG A 101 2.13 1.04 15.64
CA ARG A 101 1.91 1.45 14.26
C ARG A 101 3.04 2.32 13.70
N ASP A 102 3.47 3.34 14.46
CA ASP A 102 4.47 4.29 14.00
C ASP A 102 5.84 3.63 13.81
N ALA A 103 6.22 2.71 14.72
CA ALA A 103 7.46 1.95 14.61
C ALA A 103 7.47 1.05 13.36
N ILE A 104 6.37 0.32 13.11
CA ILE A 104 6.24 -0.54 11.93
C ILE A 104 6.26 0.30 10.65
N ARG A 105 5.50 1.41 10.63
CA ARG A 105 5.46 2.31 9.48
C ARG A 105 6.85 2.86 9.14
N ALA A 106 7.59 3.32 10.15
CA ALA A 106 8.94 3.85 9.95
C ALA A 106 9.86 2.80 9.31
N GLN A 107 9.84 1.56 9.80
CA GLN A 107 10.65 0.48 9.24
C GLN A 107 10.29 0.15 7.79
N LEU A 108 8.99 -0.03 7.50
CA LEU A 108 8.52 -0.34 6.15
C LEU A 108 8.84 0.79 5.15
N LEU A 109 8.84 2.05 5.58
CA LEU A 109 9.22 3.17 4.73
C LEU A 109 10.74 3.24 4.50
N GLN A 110 11.54 2.99 5.53
CA GLN A 110 13.01 3.00 5.45
C GLN A 110 13.54 1.84 4.59
N ALA A 111 12.96 0.65 4.72
CA ALA A 111 13.36 -0.57 4.02
C ALA A 111 12.83 -0.65 2.57
N ARG A 112 12.06 0.35 2.11
CA ARG A 112 11.43 0.34 0.79
C ARG A 112 12.45 0.36 -0.34
N ARG A 113 12.23 -0.50 -1.34
CA ARG A 113 12.98 -0.59 -2.60
C ARG A 113 12.00 -0.92 -3.74
N GLY A 114 11.63 0.10 -4.53
CA GLY A 114 10.68 -0.07 -5.63
C GLY A 114 9.28 -0.49 -5.14
N SER A 115 8.78 -1.62 -5.67
CA SER A 115 7.51 -2.26 -5.28
C SER A 115 7.61 -3.13 -4.04
N ARG A 116 8.79 -3.20 -3.41
CA ARG A 116 9.06 -4.07 -2.26
C ARG A 116 9.42 -3.31 -1.01
N THR A 117 9.07 -3.88 0.13
CA THR A 117 9.62 -3.50 1.43
C THR A 117 9.75 -4.74 2.31
N HIS A 118 10.47 -4.62 3.41
CA HIS A 118 10.58 -5.69 4.38
C HIS A 118 10.64 -5.16 5.81
N VAL A 119 10.37 -6.06 6.76
CA VAL A 119 10.57 -5.82 8.18
C VAL A 119 11.02 -7.11 8.85
N TYR A 120 11.90 -6.99 9.83
CA TYR A 120 12.27 -8.11 10.70
C TYR A 120 11.44 -8.03 11.98
N LEU A 121 10.81 -9.14 12.33
CA LEU A 121 10.01 -9.30 13.54
C LEU A 121 10.65 -10.32 14.48
N SER A 122 10.62 -10.03 15.78
CA SER A 122 11.16 -10.96 16.77
C SER A 122 10.40 -12.28 16.76
N LYS A 123 11.13 -13.37 16.50
CA LYS A 123 10.59 -14.74 16.56
C LYS A 123 10.06 -15.10 17.95
N GLN A 124 10.71 -14.62 19.00
CA GLN A 124 10.32 -14.88 20.38
C GLN A 124 9.02 -14.13 20.76
N ALA A 125 8.89 -12.86 20.35
CA ALA A 125 7.64 -12.12 20.53
C ALA A 125 6.48 -12.77 19.75
N ALA A 126 6.75 -13.24 18.53
CA ALA A 126 5.76 -13.90 17.69
C ALA A 126 5.23 -15.20 18.32
N PHE A 127 6.08 -15.96 19.02
CA PHE A 127 5.65 -17.16 19.75
C PHE A 127 4.58 -16.87 20.80
N VAL A 128 4.64 -15.69 21.44
CA VAL A 128 3.63 -15.22 22.41
C VAL A 128 2.59 -14.27 21.78
N LYS A 129 2.36 -14.36 20.46
CA LYS A 129 1.37 -13.56 19.70
C LYS A 129 1.57 -12.05 19.81
N ARG A 130 2.83 -11.60 19.94
CA ARG A 130 3.21 -10.19 19.94
C ARG A 130 4.04 -9.85 18.73
N VAL A 131 4.02 -8.57 18.37
CA VAL A 131 4.78 -8.02 17.25
C VAL A 131 5.83 -7.11 17.86
N ASN A 132 7.09 -7.40 17.57
CA ASN A 132 8.20 -6.55 17.96
C ASN A 132 9.13 -6.40 16.76
N VAL A 133 9.39 -5.16 16.36
CA VAL A 133 10.41 -4.85 15.35
C VAL A 133 11.76 -5.28 15.90
N ALA A 134 12.56 -5.89 15.04
CA ALA A 134 13.93 -6.27 15.36
C ALA A 134 14.87 -5.90 14.21
N GLU A 135 16.16 -6.00 14.46
CA GLU A 135 17.19 -5.98 13.42
C GLU A 135 17.53 -7.42 12.98
N PRO A 136 18.25 -7.63 11.87
CA PRO A 136 18.80 -8.94 11.53
C PRO A 136 19.62 -9.49 12.71
N ALA A 137 19.34 -10.72 13.14
CA ALA A 137 19.96 -11.30 14.33
C ALA A 137 20.40 -12.76 14.10
N PRO A 138 21.46 -13.23 14.80
CA PRO A 138 22.01 -14.58 14.63
C PRO A 138 21.01 -15.70 14.93
N LEU A 139 20.14 -15.51 15.92
CA LEU A 139 19.12 -16.50 16.29
C LEU A 139 17.97 -16.58 15.27
N GLY A 140 17.99 -15.76 14.22
CA GLY A 140 16.98 -15.75 13.17
C GLY A 140 15.70 -15.06 13.64
N ASN A 141 15.51 -13.80 13.22
CA ASN A 141 14.21 -13.14 13.29
C ASN A 141 13.33 -13.59 12.12
N ILE A 142 12.03 -13.30 12.22
CA ILE A 142 11.09 -13.53 11.12
C ILE A 142 11.24 -12.38 10.13
N LEU A 143 11.72 -12.67 8.93
CA LEU A 143 11.72 -11.74 7.82
C LEU A 143 10.34 -11.75 7.16
N VAL A 144 9.72 -10.58 7.06
CA VAL A 144 8.48 -10.36 6.32
C VAL A 144 8.79 -9.45 5.15
N GLU A 145 8.70 -9.98 3.94
CA GLU A 145 8.82 -9.22 2.69
C GLU A 145 7.44 -8.99 2.09
N ILE A 146 7.17 -7.75 1.69
CA ILE A 146 5.91 -7.34 1.05
C ILE A 146 6.25 -6.85 -0.34
N ASP A 147 5.67 -7.49 -1.35
CA ASP A 147 5.71 -7.05 -2.75
C ASP A 147 4.29 -6.67 -3.19
N SER A 148 4.15 -5.47 -3.76
CA SER A 148 2.85 -4.94 -4.17
C SER A 148 3.02 -3.84 -5.22
N ASP A 149 2.17 -3.88 -6.25
CA ASP A 149 2.06 -2.82 -7.26
C ASP A 149 1.61 -1.48 -6.64
N GLU A 150 0.92 -1.55 -5.50
CA GLU A 150 0.48 -0.40 -4.70
C GLU A 150 1.10 -0.43 -3.30
N LEU A 151 2.42 -0.60 -3.23
CA LEU A 151 3.15 -0.76 -1.97
C LEU A 151 2.79 0.29 -0.91
N MET A 152 2.62 1.56 -1.29
CA MET A 152 2.23 2.61 -0.35
C MET A 152 0.84 2.37 0.26
N ALA A 153 -0.13 1.91 -0.53
CA ALA A 153 -1.45 1.56 -0.03
C ALA A 153 -1.39 0.33 0.89
N SER A 154 -0.52 -0.64 0.58
CA SER A 154 -0.27 -1.79 1.45
C SER A 154 0.37 -1.37 2.78
N ILE A 155 1.33 -0.43 2.78
CA ILE A 155 1.93 0.14 3.99
C ILE A 155 0.89 0.90 4.81
N ASP A 156 0.07 1.74 4.16
CA ASP A 156 -1.01 2.48 4.82
C ASP A 156 -2.10 1.54 5.36
N PHE A 157 -2.32 0.39 4.73
CA PHE A 157 -3.24 -0.61 5.22
C PHE A 157 -2.74 -1.25 6.52
N VAL A 158 -1.47 -1.70 6.54
CA VAL A 158 -0.84 -2.34 7.71
C VAL A 158 -0.64 -1.35 8.85
N ALA A 159 -0.10 -0.18 8.54
CA ALA A 159 0.28 0.85 9.48
C ALA A 159 -0.22 2.22 8.99
N GLU A 160 -1.53 2.42 9.15
CA GLU A 160 -2.25 3.64 8.78
C GLU A 160 -1.54 4.89 9.30
N SER A 161 -1.46 5.93 8.47
CA SER A 161 -0.85 7.18 8.91
C SER A 161 -1.71 7.88 9.97
N THR A 162 -1.08 8.36 11.04
CA THR A 162 -1.72 9.15 12.09
C THR A 162 -1.92 10.62 11.69
N VAL A 163 -1.23 11.08 10.65
CA VAL A 163 -1.59 12.32 9.96
C VAL A 163 -2.76 12.01 9.03
N GLY A 164 -3.97 12.36 9.45
CA GLY A 164 -5.13 12.34 8.55
C GLY A 164 -4.81 13.13 7.27
N PRO A 165 -5.49 12.87 6.14
CA PRO A 165 -5.30 13.69 4.95
C PRO A 165 -5.55 15.14 5.39
N MET A 166 -4.50 15.96 5.35
CA MET A 166 -4.60 17.39 5.62
C MET A 166 -5.75 17.88 4.77
N ARG A 167 -6.84 18.32 5.43
CA ARG A 167 -7.98 18.91 4.73
C ARG A 167 -7.39 20.06 3.92
N GLN A 168 -7.34 19.92 2.61
CA GLN A 168 -7.16 21.07 1.74
C GLN A 168 -8.44 21.88 1.87
N GLU A 169 -8.53 22.69 2.93
CA GLU A 169 -9.42 23.83 2.96
C GLU A 169 -8.92 24.76 1.86
N VAL A 170 -9.54 24.64 0.69
CA VAL A 170 -9.42 25.63 -0.37
C VAL A 170 -10.05 26.89 0.20
N LEU A 171 -9.22 27.76 0.77
CA LEU A 171 -9.63 29.08 1.21
C LEU A 171 -10.26 29.77 -0.02
N PRO A 172 -11.53 30.20 0.01
CA PRO A 172 -12.12 30.87 -1.13
C PRO A 172 -11.30 32.13 -1.42
N GLN A 173 -10.81 32.22 -2.66
CA GLN A 173 -10.10 33.41 -3.10
C GLN A 173 -11.06 34.59 -2.99
N ARG A 174 -10.75 35.55 -2.11
CA ARG A 174 -11.46 36.82 -2.04
C ARG A 174 -11.30 37.49 -3.40
N THR A 175 -12.35 37.47 -4.21
CA THR A 175 -12.43 38.31 -5.39
C THR A 175 -12.38 39.75 -4.93
N HIS A 176 -11.29 40.43 -5.27
CA HIS A 176 -11.09 41.84 -5.02
C HIS A 176 -12.07 42.61 -5.91
N GLU A 177 -13.24 42.93 -5.37
CA GLU A 177 -14.18 43.83 -6.04
C GLU A 177 -13.58 45.23 -5.99
N LYS A 178 -13.09 45.71 -7.15
CA LYS A 178 -12.64 47.09 -7.31
C LYS A 178 -13.87 47.99 -7.13
N ARG A 179 -13.88 48.81 -6.08
CA ARG A 179 -14.79 49.96 -6.00
C ARG A 179 -14.49 50.89 -7.18
N PRO A 180 -15.51 51.38 -7.92
CA PRO A 180 -15.30 52.45 -8.87
C PRO A 180 -14.91 53.72 -8.12
N SER A 181 -13.88 54.39 -8.65
CA SER A 181 -13.45 55.72 -8.24
C SER A 181 -14.55 56.74 -8.56
N SER A 182 -14.96 57.51 -7.55
CA SER A 182 -15.66 58.79 -7.71
C SER A 182 -14.70 59.93 -7.42
#